data_AF-A0A0D6E615-F1
#
_entry.id   AF-A0A0D6E615-F1
#
_cell.length_a   1.000
_cell.length_b   1.000
_cell.length_c   1.000
_cell.angle_alpha   90.00
_cell.angle_beta   90.00
_cell.angle_gamma   90.00
#
_symmetry.space_group_name_H-M   'P 1'
#
loop_
_entity.id
_entity.type
_entity.pdbx_description
1 polymer ?
#
loop_
_entity_poly.entity_id
_entity_poly.type
_entity_poly.pdbx_seq_one_letter_code
_entity_poly.pdbx_strand_id
1 'polypeptide(L)'
;MTQQDPLLPLLVVEDDAAIRELLEEELQDAGYTTLGVPSAEEAIALLSHTTVSLVITDVRLPGMTGIQLLQQLRQVGSELGIIVITAFGTIDQAVEALKLGADDFLTKPLDLDAIRDAVFRVLERQRLAVSHDADISHFHGIVGKSQVMQTLFHDASRLAKSDAPILILGESGTGKELLARAIHQESPRNDQPFVPVNCASIPADLMESEFFGHVKGAFTGANEARKGLFHSAQGGSLFLDEIGEMPINLQAKLLRALQERTVRPVGGEREEPVDVRIIAATHRNLEKEIEQENFRSDLFYRLETFSLRIPPLRERGTDIEHLVFALIDKHSEAQGKQIEQIEPEALNNLLNYAYPGNVRELENAIMRAVTLSEDGSLSHKDLPERLREQSTVEAGTPLVPAVRGEVLAGGQIPSPPPIRWPSLEEVEKRYINKVLEATGGNKRRTAEVLGIARRTLYRRLEDSEE
;
A
#
# COMPACT_ATOMS: atom_id res chain seq x y z
N MET A 1 -17.42 5.85 13.63
CA MET A 1 -16.88 6.49 14.84
C MET A 1 -15.59 5.76 15.17
N THR A 2 -14.52 6.15 14.51
CA THR A 2 -13.16 5.63 14.68
C THR A 2 -12.61 6.18 15.99
N GLN A 3 -12.17 5.29 16.89
CA GLN A 3 -11.42 5.67 18.08
C GLN A 3 -10.04 6.14 17.62
N GLN A 4 -9.85 7.45 17.49
CA GLN A 4 -8.52 8.07 17.45
C GLN A 4 -7.92 7.98 18.86
N ASP A 5 -6.66 7.58 18.95
CA ASP A 5 -5.87 7.77 20.17
C ASP A 5 -5.96 9.25 20.60
N PRO A 6 -6.00 9.56 21.91
CA PRO A 6 -6.15 10.94 22.36
C PRO A 6 -4.94 11.76 21.91
N LEU A 7 -5.16 12.69 20.98
CA LEU A 7 -4.15 13.64 20.52
C LEU A 7 -3.66 14.45 21.74
N LEU A 8 -2.37 14.32 22.06
CA LEU A 8 -1.72 15.14 23.07
C LEU A 8 -1.86 16.63 22.66
N PRO A 9 -2.08 17.54 23.62
CA PRO A 9 -2.35 18.93 23.30
C PRO A 9 -1.15 19.65 22.69
N LEU A 10 -1.41 20.67 21.88
CA LEU A 10 -0.42 21.64 21.39
C LEU A 10 -0.28 22.77 22.42
N LEU A 11 0.96 23.13 22.76
CA LEU A 11 1.25 24.23 23.68
C LEU A 11 1.45 25.53 22.90
N VAL A 12 0.63 26.55 23.16
CA VAL A 12 0.74 27.88 22.54
C VAL A 12 1.31 28.86 23.57
N VAL A 13 2.44 29.49 23.26
CA VAL A 13 3.14 30.45 24.12
C VAL A 13 3.16 31.82 23.45
N GLU A 14 2.29 32.71 23.91
CA GLU A 14 2.07 34.04 23.31
C GLU A 14 1.57 34.98 24.42
N ASP A 15 2.17 36.17 24.57
CA ASP A 15 1.83 37.11 25.64
C ASP A 15 0.57 37.92 25.32
N ASP A 16 0.32 38.21 24.04
CA ASP A 16 -0.91 38.85 23.59
C ASP A 16 -2.09 37.86 23.66
N ALA A 17 -3.02 38.15 24.57
CA ALA A 17 -4.19 37.30 24.79
C ALA A 17 -5.07 37.14 23.53
N ALA A 18 -5.18 38.16 22.68
CA ALA A 18 -6.00 38.10 21.48
C ALA A 18 -5.36 37.22 20.40
N ILE A 19 -4.02 37.29 20.26
CA ILE A 19 -3.29 36.42 19.32
C ILE A 19 -3.31 34.96 19.81
N ARG A 20 -3.14 34.76 21.12
CA ARG A 20 -3.20 33.43 21.73
C ARG A 20 -4.58 32.78 21.53
N GLU A 21 -5.66 33.50 21.81
CA GLU A 21 -7.03 33.02 21.62
C GLU A 21 -7.30 32.68 20.14
N LEU A 22 -6.86 33.53 19.21
CA LEU A 22 -6.97 33.27 17.77
C LEU A 22 -6.23 31.99 17.34
N LEU A 23 -5.00 31.79 17.83
CA LEU A 23 -4.21 30.59 17.55
C LEU A 23 -4.88 29.34 18.13
N GLU A 24 -5.41 29.42 19.34
CA GLU A 24 -6.11 28.31 19.98
C GLU A 24 -7.39 27.94 19.23
N GLU A 25 -8.22 28.92 18.85
CA GLU A 25 -9.45 28.69 18.08
C GLU A 25 -9.17 28.01 16.74
N GLU A 26 -8.19 28.51 15.98
CA GLU A 26 -7.90 27.99 14.63
C GLU A 26 -7.31 26.57 14.63
N LEU A 27 -6.56 26.21 15.69
CA LEU A 27 -6.03 24.87 15.90
C LEU A 27 -7.12 23.91 16.43
N GLN A 28 -8.03 24.40 17.26
CA GLN A 28 -9.19 23.63 17.73
C GLN A 28 -10.16 23.32 16.58
N ASP A 29 -10.40 24.29 15.68
CA ASP A 29 -11.19 24.09 14.46
C ASP A 29 -10.54 23.06 13.51
N ALA A 30 -9.20 22.97 13.51
CA ALA A 30 -8.46 21.94 12.81
C ALA A 30 -8.45 20.57 13.51
N GLY A 31 -9.11 20.44 14.67
CA GLY A 31 -9.26 19.19 15.41
C GLY A 31 -8.19 18.91 16.45
N TYR A 32 -7.32 19.87 16.77
CA TYR A 32 -6.30 19.72 17.80
C TYR A 32 -6.80 20.19 19.18
N THR A 33 -6.29 19.56 20.25
CA THR A 33 -6.42 20.10 21.60
C THR A 33 -5.29 21.10 21.86
N THR A 34 -5.57 22.21 22.53
CA THR A 34 -4.58 23.26 22.78
C THR A 34 -4.48 23.61 24.27
N LEU A 35 -3.30 24.10 24.67
CA LEU A 35 -3.03 24.68 25.98
C LEU A 35 -2.28 26.00 25.76
N GLY A 36 -2.89 27.12 26.14
CA GLY A 36 -2.29 28.45 26.03
C GLY A 36 -1.62 28.90 27.34
N VAL A 37 -0.43 29.48 27.22
CA VAL A 37 0.28 30.15 28.32
C VAL A 37 0.83 31.51 27.86
N PRO A 38 0.90 32.51 28.77
CA PRO A 38 1.34 33.87 28.43
C PRO A 38 2.86 34.09 28.48
N SER A 39 3.65 33.11 28.94
CA SER A 39 5.09 33.27 29.15
C SER A 39 5.86 31.96 28.96
N ALA A 40 7.14 32.07 28.61
CA ALA A 40 8.03 30.91 28.47
C ALA A 40 8.29 30.21 29.81
N GLU A 41 8.28 30.95 30.92
CA GLU A 41 8.42 30.42 32.27
C GLU A 41 7.24 29.51 32.64
N GLU A 42 6.01 29.92 32.29
CA GLU A 42 4.82 29.08 32.46
C GLU A 42 4.83 27.87 31.53
N ALA A 43 5.33 28.01 30.31
CA ALA A 43 5.52 26.89 29.39
C ALA A 43 6.45 25.82 29.98
N ILE A 44 7.58 26.21 30.57
CA ILE A 44 8.51 25.28 31.23
C ILE A 44 7.87 24.61 32.44
N ALA A 45 7.15 25.38 33.26
CA ALA A 45 6.43 24.82 34.42
C ALA A 45 5.39 23.78 33.98
N LEU A 46 4.64 24.06 32.91
CA LEU A 46 3.64 23.15 32.37
C LEU A 46 4.27 21.88 31.79
N LEU A 47 5.35 22.02 31.00
CA LEU A 47 6.07 20.90 30.40
C LEU A 47 6.71 19.96 31.43
N SER A 48 6.91 20.41 32.67
CA SER A 48 7.42 19.56 33.76
C SER A 48 6.40 18.54 34.30
N HIS A 49 5.12 18.75 34.04
CA HIS A 49 4.03 17.91 34.57
C HIS A 49 3.01 17.46 33.52
N THR A 50 3.04 18.03 32.31
CA THR A 50 2.11 17.77 31.22
C THR A 50 2.87 17.46 29.94
N THR A 51 2.51 16.37 29.28
CA THR A 51 3.04 16.02 27.96
C THR A 51 2.22 16.70 26.87
N VAL A 52 2.91 17.27 25.89
CA VAL A 52 2.33 17.98 24.75
C VAL A 52 2.94 17.41 23.47
N SER A 53 2.25 17.55 22.33
CA SER A 53 2.72 17.05 21.04
C SER A 53 3.65 18.02 20.33
N LEU A 54 3.42 19.33 20.50
CA LEU A 54 4.15 20.41 19.83
C LEU A 54 4.14 21.67 20.69
N VAL A 55 5.16 22.53 20.56
CA VAL A 55 5.16 23.90 21.09
C VAL A 55 5.14 24.91 19.96
N ILE A 56 4.27 25.90 20.06
CA ILE A 56 4.21 27.07 19.19
C ILE A 56 4.50 28.29 20.06
N THR A 57 5.58 29.02 19.80
CA THR A 57 6.01 30.13 20.66
C THR A 57 6.30 31.39 19.87
N ASP A 58 5.88 32.56 20.37
CA ASP A 58 6.43 33.84 19.88
C ASP A 58 7.91 33.93 20.30
N VAL A 59 8.75 34.49 19.43
CA VAL A 59 10.12 34.91 19.76
C VAL A 59 10.11 35.96 20.86
N ARG A 60 9.22 36.93 20.78
CA ARG A 60 9.19 38.09 21.69
C ARG A 60 8.18 37.85 22.79
N LEU A 61 8.66 37.30 23.89
CA LEU A 61 7.89 37.15 25.12
C LEU A 61 8.46 38.06 26.22
N PRO A 62 7.64 38.49 27.18
CA PRO A 62 8.11 39.21 28.36
C PRO A 62 8.94 38.27 29.24
N GLY A 63 10.14 38.72 29.64
CA GLY A 63 11.06 37.90 30.41
C GLY A 63 11.89 37.00 29.50
N MET A 64 11.71 35.69 29.61
CA MET A 64 12.38 34.71 28.78
C MET A 64 11.79 34.68 27.36
N THR A 65 12.65 34.82 26.35
CA THR A 65 12.26 34.81 24.93
C THR A 65 11.93 33.40 24.42
N GLY A 66 11.14 33.28 23.35
CA GLY A 66 10.84 31.97 22.74
C GLY A 66 12.08 31.24 22.21
N ILE A 67 13.11 31.98 21.80
CA ILE A 67 14.40 31.38 21.39
C ILE A 67 15.13 30.79 22.60
N GLN A 68 15.11 31.46 23.75
CA GLN A 68 15.68 30.91 24.99
C GLN A 68 14.89 29.66 25.43
N LEU A 69 13.56 29.63 25.22
CA LEU A 69 12.72 28.47 25.53
C LEU A 69 13.16 27.26 24.70
N LEU A 70 13.33 27.46 23.39
CA LEU A 70 13.86 26.46 22.47
C LEU A 70 15.24 25.94 22.93
N GLN A 71 16.17 26.84 23.25
CA GLN A 71 17.50 26.45 23.71
C GLN A 71 17.46 25.59 24.98
N GLN A 72 16.61 25.96 25.94
CA GLN A 72 16.48 25.23 27.19
C GLN A 72 15.88 23.84 26.98
N LEU A 73 14.87 23.72 26.12
CA LEU A 73 14.27 22.42 25.76
C LEU A 73 15.27 21.50 25.06
N ARG A 74 16.09 22.03 24.15
CA ARG A 74 17.13 21.24 23.48
C ARG A 74 18.29 20.88 24.42
N GLN A 75 18.66 21.74 25.37
CA GLN A 75 19.69 21.45 26.38
C GLN A 75 19.33 20.29 27.31
N VAL A 76 18.04 20.10 27.61
CA VAL A 76 17.56 18.94 28.40
C VAL A 76 17.30 17.70 27.55
N GLY A 77 17.65 17.73 26.26
CA GLY A 77 17.50 16.61 25.33
C GLY A 77 16.06 16.38 24.86
N SER A 78 15.19 17.39 24.90
CA SER A 78 13.82 17.25 24.40
C SER A 78 13.80 17.18 22.88
N GLU A 79 13.11 16.17 22.33
CA GLU A 79 12.82 16.01 20.90
C GLU A 79 11.44 16.56 20.51
N LEU A 80 10.81 17.32 21.41
CA LEU A 80 9.52 17.96 21.17
C LEU A 80 9.63 18.94 20.00
N GLY A 81 8.64 18.92 19.11
CA GLY A 81 8.60 19.77 17.93
C GLY A 81 8.31 21.20 18.34
N ILE A 82 9.03 22.16 17.75
CA ILE A 82 8.91 23.58 18.12
C ILE A 82 8.76 24.44 16.86
N ILE A 83 7.65 25.19 16.80
CA ILE A 83 7.39 26.22 15.79
C ILE A 83 7.55 27.60 16.42
N VAL A 84 8.30 28.48 15.75
CA VAL A 84 8.60 29.82 16.25
C VAL A 84 7.88 30.88 15.43
N ILE A 85 7.11 31.76 16.08
CA ILE A 85 6.42 32.89 15.46
C ILE A 85 7.28 34.16 15.61
N THR A 86 7.46 34.92 14.53
CA THR A 86 8.33 36.10 14.49
C THR A 86 7.64 37.32 13.86
N ALA A 87 8.05 38.55 14.16
CA ALA A 87 7.51 39.76 13.52
C ALA A 87 8.24 40.12 12.20
N PHE A 88 7.53 40.76 11.27
CA PHE A 88 8.08 41.22 9.99
C PHE A 88 9.37 42.06 10.19
N GLY A 89 10.45 41.68 9.48
CA GLY A 89 11.77 42.33 9.59
C GLY A 89 12.82 41.60 10.42
N THR A 90 12.56 40.34 10.83
CA THR A 90 13.47 39.52 11.65
C THR A 90 13.78 38.15 11.04
N ILE A 91 14.01 38.09 9.72
CA ILE A 91 14.42 36.85 9.03
C ILE A 91 15.67 36.23 9.70
N ASP A 92 16.60 37.06 10.18
CA ASP A 92 17.78 36.60 10.91
C ASP A 92 17.42 35.80 12.19
N GLN A 93 16.35 36.18 12.90
CA GLN A 93 15.88 35.49 14.10
C GLN A 93 15.18 34.16 13.78
N ALA A 94 14.45 34.10 12.66
CA ALA A 94 13.88 32.85 12.16
C ALA A 94 14.97 31.85 11.74
N VAL A 95 16.02 32.33 11.05
CA VAL A 95 17.18 31.52 10.68
C VAL A 95 17.96 31.06 11.91
N GLU A 96 18.08 31.92 12.93
CA GLU A 96 18.69 31.56 14.22
C GLU A 96 17.89 30.48 14.95
N ALA A 97 16.56 30.57 14.98
CA ALA A 97 15.69 29.56 15.57
C ALA A 97 15.86 28.19 14.91
N LEU A 98 15.89 28.13 13.57
CA LEU A 98 16.15 26.88 12.85
C LEU A 98 17.54 26.28 13.18
N LYS A 99 18.58 27.12 13.26
CA LYS A 99 19.94 26.68 13.66
C LYS A 99 20.00 26.13 15.07
N LEU A 100 19.14 26.63 15.96
CA LEU A 100 19.01 26.18 17.34
C LEU A 100 18.07 24.98 17.50
N GLY A 101 17.52 24.46 16.38
CA GLY A 101 16.74 23.24 16.33
C GLY A 101 15.23 23.45 16.41
N ALA A 102 14.70 24.62 16.03
CA ALA A 102 13.28 24.75 15.71
C ALA A 102 12.95 23.93 14.45
N ASP A 103 11.75 23.37 14.41
CA ASP A 103 11.29 22.52 13.30
C ASP A 103 10.68 23.34 12.17
N ASP A 104 10.08 24.48 12.50
CA ASP A 104 9.54 25.44 11.53
C ASP A 104 9.45 26.85 12.13
N PHE A 105 9.16 27.86 11.30
CA PHE A 105 8.87 29.21 11.74
C PHE A 105 7.75 29.86 10.94
N LEU A 106 7.09 30.84 11.56
CA LEU A 106 6.01 31.62 10.97
C LEU A 106 6.27 33.12 11.17
N THR A 107 5.79 33.94 10.24
CA THR A 107 5.94 35.41 10.32
C THR A 107 4.58 36.07 10.57
N LYS A 108 4.53 37.05 11.48
CA LYS A 108 3.41 37.97 11.66
C LYS A 108 3.40 39.00 10.51
N PRO A 109 2.28 39.31 9.86
CA PRO A 109 0.91 38.91 10.23
C PRO A 109 0.66 37.41 9.98
N LEU A 110 0.02 36.75 10.95
CA LEU A 110 -0.23 35.32 10.93
C LEU A 110 -1.19 34.96 9.80
N ASP A 111 -0.77 34.04 8.95
CA ASP A 111 -1.62 33.35 8.00
C ASP A 111 -2.09 32.04 8.63
N LEU A 112 -3.41 31.90 8.80
CA LEU A 112 -4.04 30.79 9.53
C LEU A 112 -3.87 29.47 8.79
N ASP A 113 -3.85 29.52 7.45
CA ASP A 113 -3.58 28.33 6.63
C ASP A 113 -2.10 27.92 6.78
N ALA A 114 -1.18 28.88 6.82
CA ALA A 114 0.24 28.61 7.04
C ALA A 114 0.53 28.01 8.42
N ILE A 115 -0.23 28.39 9.46
CA ILE A 115 -0.14 27.78 10.80
C ILE A 115 -0.54 26.31 10.73
N ARG A 116 -1.68 25.99 10.10
CA ARG A 116 -2.16 24.61 9.96
C ARG A 116 -1.16 23.74 9.21
N ASP A 117 -0.63 24.26 8.10
CA ASP A 117 0.37 23.56 7.31
C ASP A 117 1.66 23.32 8.09
N ALA A 118 2.15 24.32 8.84
CA ALA A 118 3.35 24.18 9.65
C ALA A 118 3.17 23.15 10.78
N VAL A 119 2.04 23.19 11.49
CA VAL A 119 1.70 22.19 12.53
C VAL A 119 1.63 20.79 11.93
N PHE A 120 0.93 20.64 10.81
CA PHE A 120 0.85 19.36 10.10
C PHE A 120 2.23 18.84 9.69
N ARG A 121 3.08 19.69 9.08
CA ARG A 121 4.44 19.32 8.67
C ARG A 121 5.29 18.84 9.84
N VAL A 122 5.28 19.55 10.97
CA VAL A 122 6.11 19.20 12.12
C VAL A 122 5.61 17.94 12.81
N LEU A 123 4.30 17.80 13.01
CA LEU A 123 3.73 16.59 13.60
C LEU A 123 3.96 15.35 12.72
N GLU A 124 3.81 15.48 11.40
CA GLU A 124 4.15 14.41 10.47
C GLU A 124 5.64 14.08 10.53
N ARG A 125 6.54 15.07 10.57
CA ARG A 125 7.98 14.83 10.71
C ARG A 125 8.33 14.12 12.02
N GLN A 126 7.70 14.48 13.14
CA GLN A 126 7.89 13.81 14.41
C GLN A 126 7.35 12.38 14.38
N ARG A 127 6.20 12.15 13.75
CA ARG A 127 5.66 10.82 13.50
C ARG A 127 6.62 9.97 12.66
N LEU A 128 7.27 10.58 11.66
CA LEU A 128 8.30 9.95 10.83
C LEU A 128 9.59 9.67 11.62
N ALA A 129 10.02 10.57 12.52
CA ALA A 129 11.20 10.38 13.36
C ALA A 129 10.98 9.30 14.43
N VAL A 130 9.83 9.29 15.12
CA VAL A 130 9.44 8.25 16.09
C VAL A 130 9.25 6.89 15.40
N SER A 131 8.92 6.88 14.10
CA SER A 131 8.82 5.63 13.33
C SER A 131 10.16 4.96 12.99
N HIS A 132 11.31 5.63 13.23
CA HIS A 132 12.64 5.07 13.00
C HIS A 132 13.19 4.23 14.17
N ASP A 133 12.74 4.46 15.41
CA ASP A 133 13.30 3.78 16.61
C ASP A 133 12.33 2.83 17.34
N ALA A 134 11.04 2.83 16.99
CA ALA A 134 10.09 1.87 17.56
C ALA A 134 9.91 0.65 16.65
N ASP A 135 10.79 -0.35 16.85
CA ASP A 135 10.71 -1.74 16.39
C ASP A 135 9.73 -1.92 15.21
N ILE A 136 10.23 -1.76 14.00
CA ILE A 136 9.53 -2.33 12.85
C ILE A 136 9.42 -3.83 13.16
N SER A 137 8.22 -4.29 13.51
CA SER A 137 7.94 -5.71 13.73
C SER A 137 8.13 -6.42 12.41
N HIS A 138 9.35 -6.91 12.19
CA HIS A 138 9.71 -7.69 11.02
C HIS A 138 9.37 -9.15 11.35
N PHE A 139 8.30 -9.68 10.77
CA PHE A 139 8.09 -11.13 10.79
C PHE A 139 8.93 -11.73 9.66
N HIS A 140 10.22 -11.96 9.95
CA HIS A 140 11.21 -12.49 8.98
C HIS A 140 11.27 -11.67 7.67
N GLY A 141 11.33 -10.34 7.81
CA GLY A 141 11.39 -9.41 6.66
C GLY A 141 10.02 -9.00 6.10
N ILE A 142 8.91 -9.49 6.64
CA ILE A 142 7.57 -8.97 6.33
C ILE A 142 7.26 -7.80 7.27
N VAL A 143 7.02 -6.64 6.68
CA VAL A 143 6.59 -5.43 7.39
C VAL A 143 5.06 -5.44 7.50
N GLY A 144 4.55 -5.27 8.72
CA GLY A 144 3.13 -5.06 8.98
C GLY A 144 2.85 -4.77 10.45
N LYS A 145 2.32 -3.58 10.76
CA LYS A 145 1.90 -3.16 12.11
C LYS A 145 0.38 -3.22 12.29
N SER A 146 -0.39 -3.32 11.22
CA SER A 146 -1.84 -3.43 11.28
C SER A 146 -2.29 -4.65 12.08
N GLN A 147 -3.40 -4.51 12.81
CA GLN A 147 -3.95 -5.58 13.64
C GLN A 147 -4.22 -6.87 12.83
N VAL A 148 -4.62 -6.72 11.57
CA VAL A 148 -4.88 -7.85 10.66
C VAL A 148 -3.58 -8.61 10.36
N MET A 149 -2.49 -7.90 10.07
CA MET A 149 -1.17 -8.53 9.85
C MET A 149 -0.60 -9.13 11.13
N GLN A 150 -0.75 -8.47 12.28
CA GLN A 150 -0.27 -8.99 13.56
C GLN A 150 -0.99 -10.28 13.96
N THR A 151 -2.30 -10.36 13.71
CA THR A 151 -3.08 -11.60 13.91
C THR A 151 -2.60 -12.71 12.97
N LEU A 152 -2.37 -12.39 11.70
CA LEU A 152 -1.80 -13.33 10.72
C LEU A 152 -0.43 -13.87 11.15
N PHE A 153 0.47 -13.02 11.65
CA PHE A 153 1.79 -13.43 12.13
C PHE A 153 1.70 -14.33 13.36
N HIS A 154 0.79 -14.02 14.29
CA HIS A 154 0.54 -14.85 15.46
C HIS A 154 0.07 -16.26 15.07
N ASP A 155 -0.90 -16.35 14.16
CA ASP A 155 -1.40 -17.63 13.67
C ASP A 155 -0.34 -18.39 12.86
N ALA A 156 0.45 -17.68 12.04
CA ALA A 156 1.56 -18.27 11.29
C ALA A 156 2.62 -18.91 12.21
N SER A 157 3.06 -18.21 13.27
CA SER A 157 4.02 -18.77 14.23
C SER A 157 3.46 -19.97 15.00
N ARG A 158 2.16 -19.98 15.31
CA ARG A 158 1.50 -21.15 15.93
C ARG A 158 1.45 -22.35 14.99
N LEU A 159 1.06 -22.13 13.74
CA LEU A 159 0.98 -23.19 12.73
C LEU A 159 2.37 -23.69 12.31
N ALA A 160 3.40 -22.84 12.37
CA ALA A 160 4.78 -23.22 12.08
C ALA A 160 5.29 -24.37 12.97
N LYS A 161 4.77 -24.51 14.19
CA LYS A 161 5.16 -25.59 15.13
C LYS A 161 4.57 -26.96 14.80
N SER A 162 3.58 -27.02 13.90
CA SER A 162 2.95 -28.27 13.43
C SER A 162 3.62 -28.77 12.15
N ASP A 163 3.64 -30.08 11.92
CA ASP A 163 4.06 -30.70 10.65
C ASP A 163 2.94 -30.77 9.59
N ALA A 164 1.76 -30.24 9.91
CA ALA A 164 0.63 -30.24 9.00
C ALA A 164 0.88 -29.36 7.75
N PRO A 165 0.26 -29.71 6.60
CA PRO A 165 0.31 -28.87 5.42
C PRO A 165 -0.39 -27.53 5.68
N ILE A 166 0.13 -26.45 5.11
CA ILE A 166 -0.44 -25.10 5.23
C ILE A 166 -0.82 -24.58 3.84
N LEU A 167 -2.00 -23.95 3.74
CA LEU A 167 -2.46 -23.27 2.53
C LEU A 167 -2.46 -21.75 2.72
N ILE A 168 -1.64 -21.05 1.97
CA ILE A 168 -1.55 -19.58 1.98
C ILE A 168 -2.41 -19.01 0.86
N LEU A 169 -3.45 -18.27 1.23
CA LEU A 169 -4.36 -17.61 0.30
C LEU A 169 -4.02 -16.12 0.23
N GLY A 170 -4.04 -15.54 -0.96
CA GLY A 170 -3.85 -14.10 -1.10
C GLY A 170 -3.65 -13.66 -2.53
N GLU A 171 -4.01 -12.41 -2.83
CA GLU A 171 -3.83 -11.81 -4.14
C GLU A 171 -2.34 -11.83 -4.57
N SER A 172 -2.11 -11.68 -5.87
CA SER A 172 -0.75 -11.57 -6.39
C SER A 172 -0.02 -10.38 -5.76
N GLY A 173 1.24 -10.56 -5.40
CA GLY A 173 2.07 -9.51 -4.81
C GLY A 173 1.79 -9.17 -3.34
N THR A 174 0.99 -9.96 -2.62
CA THR A 174 0.71 -9.75 -1.18
C THR A 174 1.82 -10.23 -0.24
N GLY A 175 2.78 -11.02 -0.72
CA GLY A 175 3.89 -11.58 0.09
C GLY A 175 3.74 -13.06 0.47
N LYS A 176 3.00 -13.86 -0.30
CA LYS A 176 2.77 -15.30 -0.02
C LYS A 176 4.07 -16.10 0.17
N GLU A 177 5.05 -15.91 -0.71
CA GLU A 177 6.35 -16.58 -0.60
C GLU A 177 7.13 -16.15 0.67
N LEU A 178 7.09 -14.87 1.01
CA LEU A 178 7.73 -14.37 2.24
C LEU A 178 7.11 -15.01 3.47
N LEU A 179 5.77 -15.12 3.52
CA LEU A 179 5.08 -15.79 4.62
C LEU A 179 5.42 -17.28 4.69
N ALA A 180 5.53 -17.97 3.55
CA ALA A 180 5.94 -19.37 3.51
C ALA A 180 7.36 -19.59 4.07
N ARG A 181 8.30 -18.70 3.71
CA ARG A 181 9.67 -18.71 4.24
C ARG A 181 9.69 -18.45 5.75
N ALA A 182 8.92 -17.48 6.23
CA ALA A 182 8.80 -17.17 7.64
C ALA A 182 8.23 -18.36 8.44
N ILE A 183 7.19 -19.01 7.93
CA ILE A 183 6.61 -20.22 8.54
C ILE A 183 7.66 -21.35 8.64
N HIS A 184 8.49 -21.52 7.61
CA HIS A 184 9.57 -22.50 7.65
C HIS A 184 10.63 -22.15 8.71
N GLN A 185 11.04 -20.88 8.79
CA GLN A 185 12.03 -20.39 9.78
C GLN A 185 11.54 -20.48 11.23
N GLU A 186 10.23 -20.35 11.46
CA GLU A 186 9.58 -20.54 12.76
C GLU A 186 9.34 -22.02 13.11
N SER A 187 9.61 -22.95 12.19
CA SER A 187 9.32 -24.36 12.37
C SER A 187 10.49 -25.14 13.00
N PRO A 188 10.25 -26.35 13.53
CA PRO A 188 11.32 -27.27 13.94
C PRO A 188 12.25 -27.70 12.79
N ARG A 189 11.89 -27.39 11.53
CA ARG A 189 12.64 -27.71 10.31
C ARG A 189 13.40 -26.50 9.77
N ASN A 190 13.57 -25.43 10.55
CA ASN A 190 14.22 -24.17 10.12
C ASN A 190 15.66 -24.32 9.61
N ASP A 191 16.40 -25.29 10.14
CA ASP A 191 17.77 -25.61 9.70
C ASP A 191 17.81 -26.62 8.53
N GLN A 192 16.64 -27.02 8.01
CA GLN A 192 16.50 -27.99 6.92
C GLN A 192 16.19 -27.30 5.59
N PRO A 193 16.25 -28.01 4.44
CA PRO A 193 16.01 -27.39 3.14
C PRO A 193 14.61 -26.77 3.02
N PHE A 194 14.55 -25.53 2.52
CA PHE A 194 13.33 -24.91 2.00
C PHE A 194 13.41 -24.88 0.48
N VAL A 195 12.55 -25.65 -0.20
CA VAL A 195 12.54 -25.77 -1.66
C VAL A 195 11.32 -25.04 -2.23
N PRO A 196 11.46 -23.81 -2.75
CA PRO A 196 10.38 -23.09 -3.40
C PRO A 196 10.21 -23.52 -4.86
N VAL A 197 8.97 -23.70 -5.29
CA VAL A 197 8.62 -24.10 -6.65
C VAL A 197 7.37 -23.33 -7.08
N ASN A 198 7.46 -22.61 -8.20
CA ASN A 198 6.30 -21.96 -8.80
C ASN A 198 5.70 -22.89 -9.86
N CYS A 199 4.51 -23.43 -9.57
CA CYS A 199 3.81 -24.37 -10.46
C CYS A 199 3.49 -23.73 -11.82
N ALA A 200 3.26 -22.41 -11.88
CA ALA A 200 2.98 -21.70 -13.12
C ALA A 200 4.19 -21.60 -14.07
N SER A 201 5.41 -21.75 -13.53
CA SER A 201 6.65 -21.55 -14.29
C SER A 201 7.18 -22.82 -14.98
N ILE A 202 6.68 -23.99 -14.59
CA ILE A 202 7.14 -25.28 -15.11
C ILE A 202 6.18 -25.75 -16.20
N PRO A 203 6.67 -26.09 -17.41
CA PRO A 203 5.85 -26.72 -18.44
C PRO A 203 5.12 -27.96 -17.91
N ALA A 204 3.83 -28.08 -18.20
CA ALA A 204 2.97 -29.12 -17.63
C ALA A 204 3.47 -30.56 -17.92
N ASP A 205 4.12 -30.76 -19.07
CA ASP A 205 4.73 -32.01 -19.50
C ASP A 205 5.99 -32.39 -18.71
N LEU A 206 6.72 -31.40 -18.18
CA LEU A 206 7.92 -31.61 -17.37
C LEU A 206 7.63 -31.65 -15.86
N MET A 207 6.51 -31.08 -15.43
CA MET A 207 6.17 -30.90 -14.01
C MET A 207 6.18 -32.23 -13.23
N GLU A 208 5.70 -33.33 -13.82
CA GLU A 208 5.71 -34.63 -13.15
C GLU A 208 7.13 -35.10 -12.82
N SER A 209 8.03 -35.01 -13.80
CA SER A 209 9.43 -35.42 -13.68
C SER A 209 10.20 -34.51 -12.72
N GLU A 210 9.94 -33.20 -12.74
CA GLU A 210 10.59 -32.26 -11.82
C GLU A 210 10.18 -32.54 -10.37
N PHE A 211 8.89 -32.77 -10.11
CA PHE A 211 8.40 -33.01 -8.74
C PHE A 211 8.87 -34.35 -8.17
N PHE A 212 8.66 -35.44 -8.93
CA PHE A 212 8.82 -36.80 -8.43
C PHE A 212 10.12 -37.48 -8.87
N GLY A 213 10.86 -36.87 -9.79
CA GLY A 213 12.03 -37.48 -10.43
C GLY A 213 11.64 -38.51 -11.48
N HIS A 214 12.64 -39.04 -12.17
CA HIS A 214 12.43 -40.10 -13.18
C HIS A 214 13.57 -41.11 -13.18
N VAL A 215 13.25 -42.33 -13.57
CA VAL A 215 14.26 -43.36 -13.87
C VAL A 215 14.77 -43.21 -15.30
N LYS A 216 15.96 -43.75 -15.56
CA LYS A 216 16.52 -43.79 -16.91
C LYS A 216 15.57 -44.51 -17.88
N GLY A 217 15.26 -43.87 -19.00
CA GLY A 217 14.35 -44.41 -20.03
C GLY A 217 12.86 -44.22 -19.76
N ALA A 218 12.47 -43.41 -18.77
CA ALA A 218 11.06 -43.16 -18.45
C ALA A 218 10.26 -42.47 -19.58
N PHE A 219 10.92 -41.63 -20.39
CA PHE A 219 10.33 -40.96 -21.55
C PHE A 219 11.42 -40.65 -22.60
N THR A 220 11.01 -40.18 -23.78
CA THR A 220 11.94 -39.81 -24.86
C THR A 220 12.81 -38.65 -24.42
N GLY A 221 14.11 -38.89 -24.23
CA GLY A 221 15.08 -37.91 -23.73
C GLY A 221 15.57 -38.16 -22.29
N ALA A 222 14.98 -39.12 -21.56
CA ALA A 222 15.40 -39.52 -20.21
C ALA A 222 16.67 -40.39 -20.23
N ASN A 223 17.81 -39.80 -20.63
CA ASN A 223 19.08 -40.51 -20.79
C ASN A 223 19.72 -40.97 -19.47
N GLU A 224 19.39 -40.28 -18.37
CA GLU A 224 19.86 -40.55 -17.01
C GLU A 224 18.68 -40.51 -16.03
N ALA A 225 18.88 -41.03 -14.82
CA ALA A 225 17.90 -40.89 -13.75
C ALA A 225 18.10 -39.56 -13.03
N ARG A 226 17.02 -38.88 -12.65
CA ARG A 226 17.06 -37.63 -11.86
C ARG A 226 16.17 -37.74 -10.63
N LYS A 227 16.67 -37.19 -9.53
CA LYS A 227 15.89 -37.01 -8.31
C LYS A 227 14.93 -35.82 -8.46
N GLY A 228 13.75 -35.92 -7.86
CA GLY A 228 12.74 -34.87 -7.89
C GLY A 228 12.90 -33.83 -6.78
N LEU A 229 12.02 -32.84 -6.82
CA LEU A 229 11.90 -31.79 -5.80
C LEU A 229 11.53 -32.36 -4.42
N PHE A 230 10.71 -33.42 -4.36
CA PHE A 230 10.39 -34.10 -3.10
C PHE A 230 11.64 -34.66 -2.42
N HIS A 231 12.56 -35.27 -3.18
CA HIS A 231 13.84 -35.73 -2.63
C HIS A 231 14.76 -34.59 -2.22
N SER A 232 14.71 -33.47 -2.94
CA SER A 232 15.52 -32.29 -2.62
C SER A 232 15.03 -31.59 -1.34
N ALA A 233 13.74 -31.70 -1.04
CA ALA A 233 13.11 -31.14 0.15
C ALA A 233 13.09 -32.11 1.36
N GLN A 234 13.76 -33.26 1.26
CA GLN A 234 13.75 -34.29 2.30
C GLN A 234 14.21 -33.74 3.66
N GLY A 235 13.42 -33.99 4.71
CA GLY A 235 13.63 -33.48 6.07
C GLY A 235 13.17 -32.03 6.27
N GLY A 236 12.92 -31.28 5.19
CA GLY A 236 12.60 -29.86 5.19
C GLY A 236 11.18 -29.53 4.76
N SER A 237 11.04 -28.48 3.96
CA SER A 237 9.75 -27.99 3.45
C SER A 237 9.77 -27.77 1.95
N LEU A 238 8.71 -28.20 1.27
CA LEU A 238 8.45 -27.92 -0.14
C LEU A 238 7.36 -26.86 -0.23
N PHE A 239 7.71 -25.70 -0.78
CA PHE A 239 6.79 -24.60 -1.01
C PHE A 239 6.27 -24.63 -2.45
N LEU A 240 4.95 -24.78 -2.59
CA LEU A 240 4.23 -24.87 -3.85
C LEU A 240 3.49 -23.56 -4.12
N ASP A 241 4.15 -22.64 -4.81
CA ASP A 241 3.50 -21.40 -5.24
C ASP A 241 2.60 -21.65 -6.45
N GLU A 242 1.49 -20.93 -6.47
CA GLU A 242 0.41 -21.06 -7.44
C GLU A 242 -0.08 -22.51 -7.65
N ILE A 243 -0.39 -23.21 -6.55
CA ILE A 243 -0.85 -24.61 -6.58
C ILE A 243 -2.10 -24.83 -7.45
N GLY A 244 -2.90 -23.79 -7.68
CA GLY A 244 -4.05 -23.83 -8.58
C GLY A 244 -3.69 -24.04 -10.06
N GLU A 245 -2.44 -23.84 -10.45
CA GLU A 245 -1.93 -24.11 -11.81
C GLU A 245 -1.50 -25.58 -12.00
N MET A 246 -1.51 -26.39 -10.94
CA MET A 246 -1.06 -27.76 -11.00
C MET A 246 -2.06 -28.64 -11.79
N PRO A 247 -1.62 -29.41 -12.79
CA PRO A 247 -2.49 -30.34 -13.52
C PRO A 247 -3.17 -31.39 -12.62
N ILE A 248 -4.41 -31.77 -12.97
CA ILE A 248 -5.28 -32.66 -12.16
C ILE A 248 -4.64 -34.03 -11.85
N ASN A 249 -3.84 -34.57 -12.78
CA ASN A 249 -3.11 -35.82 -12.61
C ASN A 249 -2.01 -35.72 -11.55
N LEU A 250 -1.36 -34.56 -11.44
CA LEU A 250 -0.33 -34.30 -10.43
C LEU A 250 -0.92 -34.01 -9.07
N GLN A 251 -2.09 -33.37 -9.02
CA GLN A 251 -2.83 -33.16 -7.78
C GLN A 251 -3.15 -34.51 -7.07
N ALA A 252 -3.51 -35.55 -7.83
CA ALA A 252 -3.74 -36.89 -7.28
C ALA A 252 -2.46 -37.51 -6.67
N LYS A 253 -1.30 -37.26 -7.28
CA LYS A 253 0.00 -37.74 -6.75
C LYS A 253 0.45 -36.94 -5.53
N LEU A 254 0.22 -35.63 -5.53
CA LEU A 254 0.46 -34.77 -4.37
C LEU A 254 -0.40 -35.21 -3.18
N LEU A 255 -1.67 -35.53 -3.41
CA LEU A 255 -2.56 -36.05 -2.36
C LEU A 255 -2.01 -37.35 -1.75
N ARG A 256 -1.51 -38.29 -2.58
CA ARG A 256 -0.84 -39.49 -2.07
C ARG A 256 0.40 -39.16 -1.26
N ALA A 257 1.25 -38.25 -1.72
CA ALA A 257 2.42 -37.81 -0.95
C ALA A 257 2.04 -37.21 0.42
N LEU A 258 0.92 -36.47 0.50
CA LEU A 258 0.39 -35.89 1.74
C LEU A 258 -0.25 -36.91 2.70
N GLN A 259 -0.73 -38.05 2.17
CA GLN A 259 -1.43 -39.08 2.94
C GLN A 259 -0.50 -40.23 3.35
N GLU A 260 0.21 -40.78 2.37
CA GLU A 260 1.02 -42.00 2.48
C GLU A 260 2.48 -41.68 2.80
N ARG A 261 2.93 -40.42 2.65
CA ARG A 261 4.32 -39.99 2.82
C ARG A 261 5.29 -40.80 1.94
N THR A 262 4.83 -41.15 0.74
CA THR A 262 5.63 -41.83 -0.29
C THR A 262 5.47 -41.12 -1.63
N VAL A 263 6.49 -41.21 -2.47
CA VAL A 263 6.46 -40.76 -3.86
C VAL A 263 6.98 -41.85 -4.78
N ARG A 264 6.56 -41.82 -6.04
CA ARG A 264 7.00 -42.76 -7.07
C ARG A 264 7.60 -42.00 -8.25
N PRO A 265 8.89 -42.23 -8.59
CA PRO A 265 9.50 -41.63 -9.77
C PRO A 265 8.78 -42.02 -11.06
N VAL A 266 8.78 -41.13 -12.05
CA VAL A 266 8.23 -41.41 -13.38
C VAL A 266 8.97 -42.60 -14.00
N GLY A 267 8.20 -43.59 -14.48
CA GLY A 267 8.73 -44.85 -15.03
C GLY A 267 9.28 -45.83 -13.99
N GLY A 268 9.37 -45.45 -12.71
CA GLY A 268 9.78 -46.35 -11.62
C GLY A 268 8.63 -47.27 -11.19
N GLU A 269 8.94 -48.39 -10.53
CA GLU A 269 7.95 -49.32 -9.96
C GLU A 269 7.83 -49.25 -8.44
N ARG A 270 8.84 -48.68 -7.77
CA ARG A 270 8.92 -48.64 -6.31
C ARG A 270 8.49 -47.29 -5.79
N GLU A 271 7.73 -47.32 -4.71
CA GLU A 271 7.46 -46.14 -3.89
C GLU A 271 8.63 -45.90 -2.93
N GLU A 272 8.96 -44.63 -2.74
CA GLU A 272 10.06 -44.18 -1.90
C GLU A 272 9.49 -43.29 -0.78
N PRO A 273 9.82 -43.54 0.49
CA PRO A 273 9.33 -42.72 1.60
C PRO A 273 9.91 -41.32 1.54
N VAL A 274 9.08 -40.32 1.81
CA VAL A 274 9.47 -38.91 1.88
C VAL A 274 9.01 -38.29 3.19
N ASP A 275 9.86 -37.48 3.79
CA ASP A 275 9.52 -36.68 4.97
C ASP A 275 9.65 -35.21 4.58
N VAL A 276 8.58 -34.64 4.06
CA VAL A 276 8.55 -33.29 3.52
C VAL A 276 7.30 -32.59 4.01
N ARG A 277 7.46 -31.43 4.63
CA ARG A 277 6.34 -30.56 4.97
C ARG A 277 5.90 -29.77 3.74
N ILE A 278 4.60 -29.77 3.44
CA ILE A 278 4.05 -29.00 2.32
C ILE A 278 3.54 -27.64 2.79
N ILE A 279 3.96 -26.58 2.11
CA ILE A 279 3.36 -25.26 2.22
C ILE A 279 2.89 -24.88 0.82
N ALA A 280 1.60 -24.66 0.61
CA ALA A 280 1.04 -24.31 -0.69
C ALA A 280 0.56 -22.86 -0.68
N ALA A 281 0.62 -22.18 -1.82
CA ALA A 281 0.09 -20.84 -2.00
C ALA A 281 -0.70 -20.72 -3.29
N THR A 282 -1.71 -19.85 -3.30
CA THR A 282 -2.47 -19.52 -4.53
C THR A 282 -3.15 -18.17 -4.42
N HIS A 283 -3.29 -17.48 -5.56
CA HIS A 283 -4.20 -16.33 -5.69
C HIS A 283 -5.57 -16.69 -6.27
N ARG A 284 -5.73 -17.90 -6.81
CA ARG A 284 -6.99 -18.39 -7.39
C ARG A 284 -7.98 -18.77 -6.28
N ASN A 285 -9.28 -18.65 -6.57
CA ASN A 285 -10.31 -19.21 -5.72
C ASN A 285 -10.43 -20.72 -6.03
N LEU A 286 -9.92 -21.57 -5.12
CA LEU A 286 -9.89 -23.02 -5.34
C LEU A 286 -11.29 -23.65 -5.37
N GLU A 287 -12.28 -23.06 -4.71
CA GLU A 287 -13.66 -23.57 -4.72
C GLU A 287 -14.25 -23.48 -6.14
N LYS A 288 -14.02 -22.36 -6.83
CA LYS A 288 -14.37 -22.19 -8.24
C LYS A 288 -13.60 -23.13 -9.17
N GLU A 289 -12.32 -23.38 -8.88
CA GLU A 289 -11.53 -24.35 -9.65
C GLU A 289 -12.03 -25.79 -9.46
N ILE A 290 -12.59 -26.12 -8.28
CA ILE A 290 -13.26 -27.41 -8.04
C ILE A 290 -14.55 -27.49 -8.85
N GLU A 291 -15.38 -26.44 -8.88
CA GLU A 291 -16.59 -26.38 -9.70
C GLU A 291 -16.29 -26.54 -11.20
N GLN A 292 -15.12 -26.09 -11.64
CA GLN A 292 -14.64 -26.19 -13.03
C GLN A 292 -13.86 -27.49 -13.31
N GLU A 293 -13.77 -28.42 -12.36
CA GLU A 293 -13.01 -29.67 -12.45
C GLU A 293 -11.50 -29.50 -12.69
N ASN A 294 -10.97 -28.29 -12.48
CA ASN A 294 -9.54 -27.98 -12.58
C ASN A 294 -8.79 -28.30 -11.29
N PHE A 295 -9.49 -28.42 -10.16
CA PHE A 295 -8.90 -28.74 -8.87
C PHE A 295 -9.67 -29.84 -8.15
N ARG A 296 -8.96 -30.78 -7.52
CA ARG A 296 -9.60 -31.88 -6.79
C ARG A 296 -10.09 -31.43 -5.43
N SER A 297 -11.34 -31.76 -5.11
CA SER A 297 -11.95 -31.47 -3.80
C SER A 297 -11.24 -32.17 -2.64
N ASP A 298 -10.80 -33.43 -2.83
CA ASP A 298 -10.09 -34.20 -1.81
C ASP A 298 -8.73 -33.59 -1.42
N LEU A 299 -7.98 -33.08 -2.40
CA LEU A 299 -6.74 -32.32 -2.17
C LEU A 299 -7.02 -30.99 -1.47
N PHE A 300 -8.06 -30.27 -1.90
CA PHE A 300 -8.44 -28.99 -1.28
C PHE A 300 -8.69 -29.14 0.22
N TYR A 301 -9.57 -30.05 0.63
CA TYR A 301 -9.88 -30.24 2.05
C TYR A 301 -8.66 -30.69 2.87
N ARG A 302 -7.73 -31.43 2.25
CA ARG A 302 -6.48 -31.84 2.90
C ARG A 302 -5.52 -30.66 3.15
N LEU A 303 -5.54 -29.66 2.28
CA LEU A 303 -4.72 -28.45 2.39
C LEU A 303 -5.39 -27.34 3.22
N GLU A 304 -6.71 -27.19 3.09
CA GLU A 304 -7.50 -26.11 3.68
C GLU A 304 -7.53 -26.13 5.22
N THR A 305 -7.36 -27.32 5.81
CA THR A 305 -7.43 -27.54 7.27
C THR A 305 -6.60 -26.51 8.06
N PHE A 306 -5.45 -26.09 7.53
CA PHE A 306 -4.63 -25.03 8.10
C PHE A 306 -4.35 -23.95 7.04
N SER A 307 -5.38 -23.14 6.77
CA SER A 307 -5.27 -22.02 5.82
C SER A 307 -4.94 -20.70 6.51
N LEU A 308 -4.11 -19.89 5.84
CA LEU A 308 -3.74 -18.53 6.24
C LEU A 308 -4.04 -17.59 5.08
N ARG A 309 -4.88 -16.58 5.32
CA ARG A 309 -5.22 -15.58 4.29
C ARG A 309 -4.44 -14.29 4.52
N ILE A 310 -3.61 -13.93 3.55
CA ILE A 310 -2.93 -12.64 3.54
C ILE A 310 -3.89 -11.58 2.98
N PRO A 311 -4.22 -10.54 3.75
CA PRO A 311 -5.07 -9.46 3.26
C PRO A 311 -4.35 -8.68 2.13
N PRO A 312 -5.08 -8.21 1.12
CA PRO A 312 -4.54 -7.27 0.14
C PRO A 312 -4.14 -5.95 0.82
N LEU A 313 -3.22 -5.20 0.21
CA LEU A 313 -2.62 -3.99 0.81
C LEU A 313 -3.68 -2.96 1.24
N ARG A 314 -4.72 -2.78 0.42
CA ARG A 314 -5.86 -1.89 0.70
C ARG A 314 -6.66 -2.25 1.97
N GLU A 315 -6.56 -3.47 2.47
CA GLU A 315 -7.23 -3.93 3.70
C GLU A 315 -6.29 -3.85 4.93
N ARG A 316 -5.04 -3.39 4.77
CA ARG A 316 -4.03 -3.33 5.83
C ARG A 316 -3.95 -1.99 6.56
N GLY A 317 -4.86 -1.05 6.28
CA GLY A 317 -4.90 0.25 6.97
C GLY A 317 -3.58 1.02 6.88
N THR A 318 -2.96 1.31 8.03
CA THR A 318 -1.75 2.13 8.15
C THR A 318 -0.45 1.43 7.71
N ASP A 319 -0.49 0.16 7.30
CA ASP A 319 0.71 -0.55 6.82
C ASP A 319 1.29 0.07 5.55
N ILE A 320 0.46 0.69 4.71
CA ILE A 320 0.90 1.31 3.47
C ILE A 320 1.92 2.42 3.70
N GLU A 321 1.72 3.24 4.73
CA GLU A 321 2.62 4.34 5.08
C GLU A 321 4.00 3.79 5.46
N HIS A 322 4.02 2.81 6.38
CA HIS A 322 5.24 2.16 6.84
C HIS A 322 5.98 1.46 5.70
N LEU A 323 5.24 0.80 4.80
CA LEU A 323 5.81 0.15 3.63
C LEU A 323 6.42 1.16 2.65
N VAL A 324 5.77 2.31 2.42
CA VAL A 324 6.28 3.35 1.53
C VAL A 324 7.66 3.81 1.99
N PHE A 325 7.79 4.21 3.26
CA PHE A 325 9.06 4.70 3.78
C PHE A 325 10.13 3.61 3.81
N ALA A 326 9.82 2.42 4.33
CA ALA A 326 10.76 1.31 4.37
C ALA A 326 11.29 0.90 2.98
N LEU A 327 10.43 0.95 1.94
CA LEU A 327 10.82 0.65 0.58
C LEU A 327 11.65 1.78 -0.06
N ILE A 328 11.35 3.04 0.26
CA ILE A 328 12.18 4.18 -0.19
C ILE A 328 13.58 4.03 0.38
N ASP A 329 13.72 3.79 1.68
CA ASP A 329 15.03 3.63 2.33
C ASP A 329 15.80 2.46 1.74
N LYS A 330 15.16 1.28 1.65
CA LYS A 330 15.72 0.07 1.06
C LYS A 330 16.28 0.32 -0.36
N HIS A 331 15.50 0.99 -1.21
CA HIS A 331 15.92 1.23 -2.60
C HIS A 331 16.91 2.38 -2.75
N SER A 332 16.87 3.36 -1.84
CA SER A 332 17.82 4.47 -1.80
C SER A 332 19.21 3.96 -1.41
N GLU A 333 19.29 3.17 -0.33
CA GLU A 333 20.53 2.53 0.12
C GLU A 333 21.11 1.59 -0.97
N ALA A 334 20.27 0.73 -1.56
CA ALA A 334 20.70 -0.20 -2.60
C ALA A 334 21.22 0.48 -3.88
N GLN A 335 20.77 1.70 -4.17
CA GLN A 335 21.19 2.48 -5.35
C GLN A 335 22.24 3.55 -5.02
N GLY A 336 22.65 3.68 -3.75
CA GLY A 336 23.57 4.73 -3.31
C GLY A 336 23.01 6.15 -3.49
N LYS A 337 21.68 6.31 -3.43
CA LYS A 337 20.99 7.60 -3.45
C LYS A 337 20.53 7.97 -2.04
N GLN A 338 20.37 9.26 -1.78
CA GLN A 338 19.71 9.77 -0.58
C GLN A 338 18.47 10.54 -1.00
N ILE A 339 17.31 10.13 -0.50
CA ILE A 339 16.05 10.85 -0.69
C ILE A 339 15.82 11.67 0.58
N GLU A 340 16.04 12.97 0.48
CA GLU A 340 15.89 13.91 1.59
C GLU A 340 14.46 14.47 1.66
N GLN A 341 13.77 14.52 0.51
CA GLN A 341 12.45 15.12 0.39
C GLN A 341 11.53 14.27 -0.50
N ILE A 342 10.25 14.23 -0.14
CA ILE A 342 9.19 13.63 -0.96
C ILE A 342 8.17 14.73 -1.22
N GLU A 343 7.83 14.94 -2.49
CA GLU A 343 6.79 15.88 -2.87
C GLU A 343 5.44 15.46 -2.27
N PRO A 344 4.66 16.37 -1.66
CA PRO A 344 3.37 16.03 -1.06
C PRO A 344 2.41 15.33 -2.03
N GLU A 345 2.39 15.76 -3.30
CA GLU A 345 1.56 15.13 -4.34
C GLU A 345 2.01 13.69 -4.62
N ALA A 346 3.33 13.43 -4.64
CA ALA A 346 3.88 12.10 -4.83
C ALA A 346 3.55 11.18 -3.66
N LEU A 347 3.70 11.67 -2.42
CA LEU A 347 3.34 10.93 -1.22
C LEU A 347 1.85 10.61 -1.18
N ASN A 348 0.99 11.59 -1.46
CA ASN A 348 -0.46 11.41 -1.49
C ASN A 348 -0.89 10.32 -2.51
N ASN A 349 -0.26 10.30 -3.69
CA ASN A 349 -0.51 9.28 -4.70
C ASN A 349 -0.01 7.90 -4.26
N LEU A 350 1.13 7.83 -3.58
CA LEU A 350 1.64 6.58 -3.04
C LEU A 350 0.73 6.00 -1.94
N LEU A 351 0.10 6.84 -1.12
CA LEU A 351 -0.77 6.40 -0.02
C LEU A 351 -2.19 6.03 -0.46
N ASN A 352 -2.74 6.72 -1.45
CA ASN A 352 -4.16 6.55 -1.83
C ASN A 352 -4.39 5.58 -3.00
N TYR A 353 -3.34 5.12 -3.67
CA TYR A 353 -3.48 4.15 -4.75
C TYR A 353 -3.96 2.78 -4.22
N ALA A 354 -4.85 2.13 -4.96
CA ALA A 354 -5.51 0.89 -4.48
C ALA A 354 -4.60 -0.36 -4.55
N TYR A 355 -3.50 -0.29 -5.31
CA TYR A 355 -2.52 -1.36 -5.54
C TYR A 355 -3.13 -2.73 -5.88
N PRO A 356 -3.74 -2.93 -7.08
CA PRO A 356 -4.20 -4.24 -7.53
C PRO A 356 -3.10 -5.32 -7.57
N GLY A 357 -1.84 -4.95 -7.73
CA GLY A 357 -0.66 -5.82 -7.61
C GLY A 357 0.00 -5.79 -6.23
N ASN A 358 -0.66 -5.20 -5.24
CA ASN A 358 -0.29 -5.17 -3.82
C ASN A 358 1.15 -4.67 -3.58
N VAL A 359 1.86 -5.27 -2.62
CA VAL A 359 3.19 -4.82 -2.18
C VAL A 359 4.22 -4.89 -3.32
N ARG A 360 4.11 -5.88 -4.22
CA ARG A 360 5.00 -5.97 -5.40
C ARG A 360 4.83 -4.77 -6.33
N GLU A 361 3.59 -4.29 -6.48
CA GLU A 361 3.31 -3.13 -7.30
C GLU A 361 3.84 -1.84 -6.67
N LEU A 362 3.65 -1.70 -5.35
CA LEU A 362 4.19 -0.60 -4.56
C LEU A 362 5.73 -0.56 -4.63
N GLU A 363 6.39 -1.69 -4.39
CA GLU A 363 7.85 -1.83 -4.46
C GLU A 363 8.37 -1.44 -5.85
N ASN A 364 7.74 -1.91 -6.92
CA ASN A 364 8.13 -1.53 -8.29
C ASN A 364 7.93 -0.04 -8.58
N ALA A 365 6.86 0.56 -8.06
CA ALA A 365 6.59 1.99 -8.23
C ALA A 365 7.64 2.85 -7.50
N ILE A 366 7.97 2.50 -6.25
CA ILE A 366 8.97 3.19 -5.43
C ILE A 366 10.37 2.99 -6.02
N MET A 367 10.74 1.76 -6.38
CA MET A 367 12.03 1.47 -7.01
C MET A 367 12.23 2.36 -8.25
N ARG A 368 11.21 2.47 -9.11
CA ARG A 368 11.26 3.36 -10.27
C ARG A 368 11.41 4.83 -9.86
N ALA A 369 10.62 5.29 -8.90
CA ALA A 369 10.66 6.68 -8.45
C ALA A 369 12.03 7.06 -7.87
N VAL A 370 12.61 6.21 -7.01
CA VAL A 370 13.97 6.37 -6.49
C VAL A 370 14.99 6.37 -7.63
N THR A 371 14.85 5.48 -8.61
CA THR A 371 15.76 5.43 -9.77
C THR A 371 15.71 6.73 -10.58
N LEU A 372 14.54 7.32 -10.78
CA LEU A 372 14.33 8.52 -11.58
C LEU A 372 14.51 9.83 -10.81
N SER A 373 14.48 9.79 -9.47
CA SER A 373 14.65 10.97 -8.62
C SER A 373 15.95 11.71 -8.93
N GLU A 374 15.86 13.04 -8.89
CA GLU A 374 16.93 14.00 -9.09
C GLU A 374 17.09 14.85 -7.82
N ASP A 375 18.30 15.30 -7.53
CA ASP A 375 18.60 16.23 -6.42
C ASP A 375 18.09 15.80 -5.03
N GLY A 376 17.97 14.49 -4.80
CA GLY A 376 17.51 13.94 -3.52
C GLY A 376 16.03 14.17 -3.22
N SER A 377 15.23 14.56 -4.22
CA SER A 377 13.78 14.77 -4.09
C SER A 377 13.01 13.75 -4.93
N LEU A 378 12.04 13.07 -4.31
CA LEU A 378 11.10 12.18 -4.99
C LEU A 378 9.87 12.98 -5.40
N SER A 379 9.71 13.18 -6.70
CA SER A 379 8.65 14.00 -7.26
C SER A 379 7.56 13.18 -7.96
N HIS A 380 6.39 13.77 -8.15
CA HIS A 380 5.23 13.15 -8.78
C HIS A 380 5.56 12.62 -10.18
N LYS A 381 6.37 13.38 -10.94
CA LYS A 381 6.80 13.01 -12.30
C LYS A 381 7.56 11.67 -12.35
N ASP A 382 8.19 11.27 -11.24
CA ASP A 382 9.01 10.06 -11.13
C ASP A 382 8.16 8.80 -10.94
N LEU A 383 6.91 8.96 -10.48
CA LEU A 383 5.95 7.86 -10.31
C LEU A 383 5.46 7.30 -11.67
N PRO A 384 5.04 6.02 -11.71
CA PRO A 384 4.37 5.47 -12.88
C PRO A 384 3.11 6.27 -13.26
N GLU A 385 2.83 6.38 -14.56
CA GLU A 385 1.65 7.10 -15.12
C GLU A 385 0.33 6.77 -14.42
N ARG A 386 0.03 5.49 -14.24
CA ARG A 386 -1.15 5.01 -13.51
C ARG A 386 -1.30 5.53 -12.06
N LEU A 387 -0.20 5.87 -11.37
CA LEU A 387 -0.25 6.47 -10.03
C LEU A 387 -0.43 7.99 -10.14
N ARG A 388 0.10 8.61 -11.20
CA ARG A 388 -0.03 10.04 -11.50
C ARG A 388 -1.45 10.43 -11.93
N GLU A 389 -2.12 9.56 -12.69
CA GLU A 389 -3.45 9.83 -13.24
C GLU A 389 -4.58 9.75 -12.20
N GLN A 390 -4.37 9.11 -11.05
CA GLN A 390 -5.41 9.05 -10.00
C GLN A 390 -5.71 10.43 -9.38
N SER A 391 -4.76 11.36 -9.37
CA SER A 391 -4.98 12.73 -8.90
C SER A 391 -5.91 13.54 -9.82
N THR A 392 -6.16 13.07 -11.05
CA THR A 392 -7.02 13.79 -12.01
C THR A 392 -8.52 13.46 -11.88
N VAL A 393 -8.90 12.54 -10.99
CA VAL A 393 -10.30 12.05 -10.90
C VAL A 393 -11.13 12.79 -9.83
N GLU A 394 -10.55 13.71 -9.05
CA GLU A 394 -11.33 14.67 -8.24
C GLU A 394 -11.75 15.95 -8.98
N ALA A 395 -11.77 15.91 -10.32
CA ALA A 395 -12.52 16.86 -11.14
C ALA A 395 -13.41 16.11 -12.15
N GLY A 396 -14.39 15.37 -11.64
CA GLY A 396 -15.65 15.03 -12.30
C GLY A 396 -15.60 14.33 -13.66
N THR A 397 -15.75 13.01 -13.69
CA THR A 397 -16.71 12.28 -14.56
C THR A 397 -16.68 10.77 -14.29
N PRO A 398 -17.81 10.03 -14.37
CA PRO A 398 -17.82 8.57 -14.19
C PRO A 398 -17.39 7.84 -15.47
N LEU A 399 -16.43 6.92 -15.33
CA LEU A 399 -15.99 6.01 -16.38
C LEU A 399 -17.02 4.89 -16.62
N VAL A 400 -17.34 4.65 -17.89
CA VAL A 400 -18.18 3.55 -18.39
C VAL A 400 -17.26 2.34 -18.69
N PRO A 401 -17.62 1.09 -18.34
CA PRO A 401 -16.71 -0.04 -18.45
C PRO A 401 -16.52 -0.52 -19.90
N ALA A 402 -15.26 -0.77 -20.28
CA ALA A 402 -14.89 -1.34 -21.56
C ALA A 402 -15.20 -2.84 -21.60
N VAL A 403 -16.06 -3.25 -22.55
CA VAL A 403 -16.35 -4.65 -22.84
C VAL A 403 -15.30 -5.20 -23.81
N ARG A 404 -14.67 -6.32 -23.41
CA ARG A 404 -13.81 -7.18 -24.24
C ARG A 404 -14.62 -7.87 -25.33
N GLY A 405 -14.09 -7.90 -26.56
CA GLY A 405 -14.62 -8.69 -27.68
C GLY A 405 -13.51 -9.28 -28.52
N GLU A 406 -13.38 -10.60 -28.39
CA GLU A 406 -12.66 -11.67 -29.10
C GLU A 406 -11.99 -11.41 -30.47
N VAL A 407 -10.84 -12.09 -30.63
CA VAL A 407 -10.03 -12.20 -31.84
C VAL A 407 -10.48 -13.42 -32.66
N LEU A 408 -10.70 -13.25 -33.96
CA LEU A 408 -10.66 -14.35 -34.93
C LEU A 408 -9.76 -14.02 -36.12
N ALA A 409 -8.95 -15.03 -36.44
CA ALA A 409 -7.94 -15.25 -37.46
C ALA A 409 -7.99 -14.46 -38.80
N GLY A 410 -6.79 -13.99 -39.20
CA GLY A 410 -6.32 -14.03 -40.58
C GLY A 410 -6.25 -12.71 -41.36
N GLY A 411 -5.03 -12.26 -41.67
CA GLY A 411 -4.73 -11.48 -42.89
C GLY A 411 -4.77 -9.94 -42.78
N GLN A 412 -3.58 -9.34 -42.92
CA GLN A 412 -3.29 -7.93 -43.25
C GLN A 412 -3.81 -6.85 -42.28
N ILE A 413 -2.88 -6.01 -41.81
CA ILE A 413 -3.16 -4.81 -41.00
C ILE A 413 -3.95 -3.80 -41.87
N PRO A 414 -5.23 -3.50 -41.60
CA PRO A 414 -5.91 -2.39 -42.26
C PRO A 414 -5.63 -1.12 -41.47
N SER A 415 -5.21 -0.05 -42.16
CA SER A 415 -5.21 1.29 -41.58
C SER A 415 -6.60 1.59 -40.99
N PRO A 416 -6.70 2.17 -39.78
CA PRO A 416 -7.99 2.47 -39.18
C PRO A 416 -8.76 3.46 -40.08
N PRO A 417 -10.07 3.25 -40.29
CA PRO A 417 -10.89 4.20 -41.04
C PRO A 417 -10.90 5.55 -40.31
N PRO A 418 -11.07 6.68 -41.01
CA PRO A 418 -11.15 7.97 -40.35
C PRO A 418 -12.36 7.96 -39.41
N ILE A 419 -12.08 8.02 -38.11
CA ILE A 419 -13.10 8.19 -37.07
C ILE A 419 -13.73 9.56 -37.34
N ARG A 420 -14.94 9.55 -37.90
CA ARG A 420 -15.72 10.77 -38.07
C ARG A 420 -16.34 11.09 -36.72
N TRP A 421 -15.62 11.89 -35.94
CA TRP A 421 -16.12 12.40 -34.66
C TRP A 421 -17.40 13.20 -34.92
N PRO A 422 -18.49 12.92 -34.19
CA PRO A 422 -19.73 13.67 -34.35
C PRO A 422 -19.47 15.15 -34.02
N SER A 423 -20.17 16.05 -34.71
CA SER A 423 -20.04 17.46 -34.40
C SER A 423 -20.58 17.73 -32.99
N LEU A 424 -20.12 18.83 -32.39
CA LEU A 424 -20.60 19.24 -31.06
C LEU A 424 -22.14 19.39 -31.03
N GLU A 425 -22.72 19.82 -32.15
CA GLU A 425 -24.16 19.95 -32.35
C GLU A 425 -24.88 18.59 -32.38
N GLU A 426 -24.30 17.56 -33.02
CA GLU A 426 -24.85 16.20 -33.02
C GLU A 426 -24.80 15.55 -31.64
N VAL A 427 -23.72 15.77 -30.88
CA VAL A 427 -23.58 15.28 -29.51
C VAL A 427 -24.58 15.97 -28.60
N GLU A 428 -24.71 17.29 -28.70
CA GLU A 428 -25.65 18.09 -27.93
C GLU A 428 -27.10 17.67 -28.20
N LYS A 429 -27.47 17.48 -29.48
CA LYS A 429 -28.82 17.03 -29.87
C LYS A 429 -29.16 15.65 -29.33
N ARG A 430 -28.22 14.68 -29.44
CA ARG A 430 -28.42 13.33 -28.87
C ARG A 430 -28.60 13.39 -27.36
N TYR A 431 -27.81 14.23 -26.69
CA TYR A 431 -27.89 14.36 -25.25
C TYR A 431 -29.20 15.02 -24.79
N ILE A 432 -29.64 16.09 -25.45
CA ILE A 432 -30.93 16.73 -25.18
C ILE A 432 -32.09 15.73 -25.32
N ASN A 433 -32.11 14.94 -26.40
CA ASN A 433 -33.16 13.93 -26.62
C ASN A 433 -33.14 12.83 -25.54
N LYS A 434 -31.95 12.37 -25.13
CA LYS A 434 -31.81 11.38 -24.06
C LYS A 434 -32.34 11.89 -22.72
N VAL A 435 -32.10 13.16 -22.38
CA VAL A 435 -32.63 13.77 -21.16
C VAL A 435 -34.14 14.04 -21.27
N LEU A 436 -34.63 14.37 -22.47
CA LEU A 436 -36.07 14.55 -22.73
C LEU A 436 -36.84 13.24 -22.53
N GLU A 437 -36.31 12.11 -23.03
CA GLU A 437 -36.87 10.77 -22.81
C GLU A 437 -36.84 10.37 -21.34
N ALA A 438 -35.70 10.56 -20.66
CA ALA A 438 -35.55 10.23 -19.23
C ALA A 438 -36.46 11.07 -18.32
N THR A 439 -36.86 12.27 -18.77
CA THR A 439 -37.80 13.15 -18.06
C THR A 439 -39.25 13.00 -18.54
N GLY A 440 -39.55 12.00 -19.37
CA GLY A 440 -40.90 11.68 -19.84
C GLY A 440 -41.51 12.76 -20.73
N GLY A 441 -40.69 13.50 -21.49
CA GLY A 441 -41.15 14.59 -22.37
C GLY A 441 -41.41 15.92 -21.65
N ASN A 442 -41.13 16.02 -20.35
CA ASN A 442 -41.37 17.24 -19.58
C ASN A 442 -40.27 18.29 -19.81
N LYS A 443 -40.46 19.13 -20.85
CA LYS A 443 -39.52 20.18 -21.29
C LYS A 443 -39.04 21.13 -20.18
N ARG A 444 -39.86 21.39 -19.14
CA ARG A 444 -39.45 22.24 -18.01
C ARG A 444 -38.37 21.54 -17.16
N ARG A 445 -38.62 20.29 -16.81
CA ARG A 445 -37.69 19.47 -16.03
C ARG A 445 -36.44 19.13 -16.83
N THR A 446 -36.57 18.92 -18.14
CA THR A 446 -35.43 18.72 -19.05
C THR A 446 -34.50 19.94 -19.07
N ALA A 447 -35.04 21.16 -19.14
CA ALA A 447 -34.24 22.40 -19.14
C ALA A 447 -33.49 22.60 -17.80
N GLU A 448 -34.15 22.29 -16.68
CA GLU A 448 -33.55 22.33 -15.34
C GLU A 448 -32.41 21.30 -15.20
N VAL A 449 -32.62 20.06 -15.66
CA VAL A 449 -31.59 19.00 -15.62
C VAL A 449 -30.41 19.31 -16.55
N LEU A 450 -30.67 19.93 -17.70
CA LEU A 450 -29.63 20.38 -18.63
C LEU A 450 -28.94 21.68 -18.20
N GLY A 451 -29.44 22.37 -17.16
CA GLY A 451 -28.89 23.64 -16.68
C GLY A 451 -29.06 24.81 -17.67
N ILE A 452 -29.98 24.72 -18.63
CA ILE A 452 -30.19 25.74 -19.66
C ILE A 452 -31.53 26.45 -19.51
N ALA A 453 -31.59 27.72 -19.95
CA ALA A 453 -32.85 28.45 -19.99
C ALA A 453 -33.85 27.76 -20.93
N ARG A 454 -35.14 27.69 -20.52
CA ARG A 454 -36.20 27.05 -21.31
C ARG A 454 -36.23 27.52 -22.76
N ARG A 455 -36.09 28.82 -23.01
CA ARG A 455 -36.09 29.40 -24.36
C ARG A 455 -34.96 28.83 -25.24
N THR A 456 -33.81 28.49 -24.65
CA THR A 456 -32.69 27.86 -25.33
C THR A 456 -33.01 26.41 -25.70
N LEU A 457 -33.67 25.67 -24.80
CA LEU A 457 -34.14 24.31 -25.09
C LEU A 457 -35.17 24.28 -26.23
N TYR A 458 -36.13 25.21 -26.24
CA TYR A 458 -37.14 25.28 -27.31
C TYR A 458 -36.51 25.57 -28.68
N ARG A 459 -35.58 26.53 -28.75
CA ARG A 459 -34.86 26.85 -30.00
C ARG A 459 -34.10 25.62 -30.54
N ARG A 460 -33.39 24.89 -29.68
CA ARG A 460 -32.63 23.69 -30.06
C ARG A 460 -33.53 22.51 -30.50
N LEU A 461 -34.76 22.45 -30.00
CA LEU A 461 -35.75 21.46 -30.43
C LEU A 461 -36.46 21.86 -31.73
N GLU A 462 -36.64 23.16 -32.01
CA GLU A 462 -37.19 23.67 -33.28
C GLU A 462 -36.22 23.46 -34.45
N ASP A 463 -34.92 23.69 -34.24
CA ASP A 463 -33.85 23.39 -35.22
C ASP A 463 -33.71 21.86 -35.51
N SER A 464 -34.58 21.02 -34.91
CA SER A 464 -34.57 19.57 -35.06
C SER A 464 -35.73 19.00 -35.88
N GLU A 465 -36.72 19.81 -36.24
CA GLU A 465 -37.92 19.40 -37.00
C GLU A 465 -37.88 19.82 -38.49
N GLU A 466 -36.82 20.48 -38.96
CA GLU A 466 -36.41 20.55 -40.38
C GLU A 466 -35.35 19.48 -40.68
#